data_AF-E8JS18-F1
#
_entry.id   AF-E8JS18-F1
#
_cell.length_a   1.000
_cell.length_b   1.000
_cell.length_c   1.000
_cell.angle_alpha   90.00
_cell.angle_beta   90.00
_cell.angle_gamma   90.00
#
_symmetry.space_group_name_H-M   'P 1'
#
loop_
_entity.id
_entity.type
_entity.pdbx_description
1 polymer ?
#
loop_
_entity_poly.entity_id
_entity_poly.type
_entity_poly.pdbx_seq_one_letter_code
_entity_poly.pdbx_strand_id
1 'polypeptide(L)' 'MQLVGQVPAALWVIFGEDRFRWSATMIGLSLAVFGILHALAQAFVTGPATKRFGEKQAIIAGMAADALGYVLLAFDLDAF' A
#
# COMPACT_ATOMS: atom_id res chain seq x y z
N MET A 1 7.60 -4.28 -13.87
CA MET A 1 6.55 -4.22 -12.82
C MET A 1 7.07 -4.65 -11.45
N GLN A 2 7.67 -5.84 -11.30
CA GLN A 2 8.13 -6.36 -10.00
C GLN A 2 9.05 -5.40 -9.20
N LEU A 3 9.96 -4.69 -9.87
CA LEU A 3 10.88 -3.75 -9.21
C LEU A 3 10.15 -2.57 -8.54
N VAL A 4 9.18 -1.98 -9.24
CA VAL A 4 8.47 -0.77 -8.76
C VAL A 4 7.72 -1.05 -7.47
N GLY A 5 7.11 -2.24 -7.35
CA GLY A 5 6.40 -2.66 -6.13
C GLY A 5 7.30 -2.85 -4.91
N GLN A 6 8.61 -3.03 -5.09
CA GLN A 6 9.57 -3.20 -3.99
C GLN A 6 10.21 -1.88 -3.54
N VAL A 7 10.10 -0.82 -4.35
CA VAL A 7 10.71 0.49 -4.05
C VAL A 7 10.27 1.06 -2.70
N PRO A 8 8.97 1.08 -2.33
CA PRO A 8 8.56 1.65 -1.05
C PRO A 8 9.15 0.90 0.16
N ALA A 9 9.20 -0.43 0.09
CA ALA A 9 9.76 -1.25 1.15
C ALA A 9 11.28 -1.02 1.29
N ALA A 10 12.00 -0.90 0.17
CA ALA A 10 13.43 -0.61 0.17
C ALA A 10 13.73 0.80 0.71
N LEU A 11 12.95 1.81 0.31
CA LEU A 11 13.07 3.18 0.82
C LEU A 11 12.79 3.27 2.32
N TRP A 12 11.81 2.51 2.82
CA TRP A 12 11.49 2.46 4.24
C TRP A 12 12.66 1.99 5.11
N VAL A 13 13.44 1.02 4.61
CA VAL A 13 14.65 0.53 5.30
C VAL A 13 15.67 1.66 5.44
N ILE A 14 16.02 2.31 4.33
CA ILE A 14 17.03 3.38 4.30
C ILE A 14 16.59 4.58 5.14
N PHE A 15 15.32 4.99 5.00
CA PHE A 15 14.76 6.10 5.76
C PHE A 15 14.66 5.80 7.27
N GLY A 16 14.26 4.58 7.64
CA GLY A 16 14.20 4.15 9.04
C GLY A 16 15.56 4.19 9.72
N GLU A 17 16.60 3.75 9.01
CA GLU A 17 17.98 3.79 9.48
C GLU A 17 18.50 5.23 9.58
N ASP A 18 18.31 6.06 8.55
CA ASP A 18 18.81 7.44 8.51
C ASP A 18 18.09 8.37 9.50
N ARG A 19 16.75 8.34 9.51
CA ARG A 19 15.93 9.29 10.27
C ARG A 19 15.72 8.92 11.73
N PHE A 20 15.58 7.62 12.01
CA PHE A 20 15.21 7.11 13.33
C PHE A 20 16.31 6.26 13.98
N ARG A 21 17.42 6.01 13.26
CA ARG A 21 18.53 5.17 13.72
C ARG A 21 18.08 3.78 14.16
N TRP A 22 17.04 3.27 13.50
CA TRP A 22 16.49 1.95 13.79
C TRP A 22 17.48 0.85 13.40
N SER A 23 17.56 -0.19 14.23
CA SER A 23 18.30 -1.39 13.86
C SER A 23 17.53 -2.19 12.80
N ALA A 24 18.24 -3.00 12.02
CA ALA A 24 17.64 -3.85 10.98
C ALA A 24 16.50 -4.75 11.53
N THR A 25 16.60 -5.18 12.79
CA THR A 25 15.55 -5.96 13.47
C THR A 25 14.27 -5.16 13.67
N MET A 26 14.36 -3.88 14.06
CA MET A 26 13.20 -3.03 14.30
C MET A 26 12.49 -2.67 12.98
N ILE A 27 13.27 -2.41 11.92
CA ILE A 27 12.76 -2.21 10.57
C ILE A 27 12.05 -3.48 10.08
N GLY A 28 12.70 -4.65 10.22
CA GLY A 28 12.13 -5.94 9.84
C GLY A 28 10.84 -6.27 10.58
N LEU A 29 10.77 -5.99 11.89
CA LEU A 29 9.56 -6.18 12.69
C LEU A 29 8.42 -5.26 12.22
N SER A 30 8.72 -3.98 11.93
CA SER A 30 7.72 -3.05 11.40
C SER A 30 7.13 -3.51 10.06
N LEU A 31 7.99 -4.01 9.16
CA LEU A 31 7.58 -4.55 7.87
C LEU A 31 6.80 -5.86 8.00
N ALA A 32 7.16 -6.71 8.96
CA ALA A 32 6.43 -7.94 9.25
C ALA A 32 5.02 -7.64 9.76
N VAL A 33 4.89 -6.70 10.72
CA VAL A 33 3.58 -6.26 11.23
C VAL A 33 2.76 -5.62 10.11
N PHE A 34 3.37 -4.75 9.29
CA PHE A 34 2.72 -4.17 8.12
C PHE A 34 2.22 -5.25 7.16
N GLY A 35 3.03 -6.26 6.86
CA GLY A 35 2.65 -7.38 6.00
C GLY A 35 1.47 -8.18 6.55
N ILE A 36 1.44 -8.45 7.86
CA ILE A 36 0.33 -9.14 8.52
C ILE A 36 -0.95 -8.30 8.42
N LEU A 37 -0.89 -7.02 8.80
CA LEU A 37 -2.04 -6.12 8.73
C LEU A 37 -2.55 -5.98 7.29
N HIS A 38 -1.64 -5.89 6.32
CA HIS A 38 -1.98 -5.82 4.91
C HIS A 38 -2.66 -7.10 4.43
N ALA A 39 -2.13 -8.28 4.78
CA ALA A 39 -2.74 -9.55 4.44
C ALA A 39 -4.14 -9.71 5.07
N LEU A 40 -4.32 -9.26 6.31
CA LEU A 40 -5.63 -9.23 6.97
C LEU A 40 -6.57 -8.27 6.24
N ALA A 41 -6.13 -7.05 5.93
CA ALA A 41 -6.93 -6.09 5.17
C ALA A 41 -7.34 -6.67 3.80
N GLN A 42 -6.43 -7.32 3.08
CA GLN A 42 -6.75 -7.99 1.83
C GLN A 42 -7.74 -9.15 2.03
N ALA A 43 -7.57 -9.98 3.06
CA ALA A 43 -8.48 -11.09 3.33
C ALA A 43 -9.89 -10.62 3.71
N PHE A 44 -10.00 -9.58 4.55
CA PHE A 44 -11.26 -9.09 5.11
C PHE A 44 -11.94 -7.98 4.30
N VAL A 45 -11.20 -7.26 3.46
CA VAL A 45 -11.78 -6.24 2.58
C VAL A 45 -12.01 -6.83 1.20
N THR A 46 -10.97 -7.42 0.59
CA THR A 46 -11.06 -7.93 -0.79
C THR A 46 -11.97 -9.14 -0.89
N GLY A 47 -11.93 -10.07 0.06
CA GLY A 47 -12.77 -11.28 0.07
C GLY A 47 -14.27 -10.95 0.14
N PRO A 48 -14.74 -10.23 1.19
CA PRO A 48 -16.13 -9.82 1.31
C PRO A 48 -16.60 -8.85 0.23
N ALA A 49 -15.75 -7.92 -0.23
CA ALA A 49 -16.09 -7.01 -1.32
C ALA A 49 -16.35 -7.78 -2.62
N THR A 50 -15.47 -8.73 -2.96
CA THR A 50 -15.64 -9.60 -4.14
C THR A 50 -16.89 -10.46 -4.03
N LYS A 51 -17.17 -11.01 -2.83
CA LYS A 51 -18.35 -11.85 -2.58
C LYS A 51 -19.67 -11.06 -2.60
N ARG A 52 -19.66 -9.79 -2.22
CA ARG A 52 -20.87 -8.94 -2.13
C ARG A 52 -21.21 -8.19 -3.42
N PHE A 53 -20.21 -7.80 -4.20
CA PHE A 53 -20.40 -7.00 -5.42
C PHE A 53 -20.16 -7.79 -6.72
N GLY A 54 -19.55 -8.98 -6.63
CA GLY A 54 -19.11 -9.76 -7.78
C GLY A 54 -17.74 -9.30 -8.28
N GLU A 55 -16.95 -10.24 -8.78
CA GLU A 55 -15.55 -10.08 -9.22
C GLU A 55 -15.36 -8.87 -10.15
N LYS A 56 -16.27 -8.69 -11.10
CA LYS A 56 -16.20 -7.62 -12.10
C LYS A 56 -16.41 -6.23 -11.49
N GLN A 57 -17.31 -6.07 -10.53
CA GLN A 57 -17.59 -4.78 -9.89
C GLN A 57 -16.51 -4.42 -8.87
N ALA A 58 -15.93 -5.40 -8.18
CA ALA A 58 -14.80 -5.17 -7.27
C ALA A 58 -13.57 -4.64 -8.02
N ILE A 59 -13.28 -5.19 -9.20
CA ILE A 59 -12.19 -4.70 -10.06
C ILE A 59 -12.47 -3.28 -10.56
N ILE A 60 -13.69 -3.01 -11.05
CA ILE A 60 -14.06 -1.66 -11.53
C ILE A 60 -14.01 -0.63 -10.39
N ALA A 61 -14.47 -0.98 -9.19
CA ALA A 61 -14.40 -0.11 -8.03
C ALA A 61 -12.94 0.16 -7.61
N GLY A 62 -12.07 -0.84 -7.64
CA GLY A 62 -10.64 -0.67 -7.40
C GLY A 62 -10.00 0.28 -8.41
N MET A 63 -10.24 0.06 -9.71
CA MET A 63 -9.73 0.94 -10.76
C MET A 63 -10.26 2.37 -10.64
N ALA A 64 -11.52 2.56 -10.27
CA ALA A 64 -12.10 3.88 -10.05
C ALA A 64 -11.50 4.58 -8.82
N ALA A 65 -11.25 3.83 -7.74
CA ALA A 65 -10.58 4.35 -6.55
C ALA A 65 -9.12 4.75 -6.85
N ASP A 66 -8.38 3.94 -7.60
CA ASP A 66 -7.02 4.28 -8.06
C ASP A 66 -7.02 5.53 -8.94
N ALA A 67 -7.93 5.61 -9.91
CA ALA A 67 -8.07 6.78 -10.77
C ALA A 67 -8.36 8.05 -9.97
N LEU A 68 -9.27 7.97 -8.98
CA LEU A 68 -9.57 9.08 -8.09
C LEU A 68 -8.35 9.47 -7.23
N GLY A 69 -7.60 8.49 -6.72
CA GLY A 69 -6.38 8.72 -5.97
C GLY A 69 -5.33 9.48 -6.78
N TYR A 70 -5.13 9.10 -8.05
CA TYR A 70 -4.21 9.81 -8.94
C TYR A 70 -4.68 11.23 -9.26
N VAL A 71 -5.98 11.44 -9.44
CA VAL A 71 -6.54 12.78 -9.65
C VAL A 71 -6.33 13.66 -8.42
N LEU A 72 -6.58 13.15 -7.22
CA LEU A 72 -6.36 13.88 -5.97
C LEU A 72 -4.87 14.20 -5.76
N LEU A 73 -3.99 13.24 -6.04
CA LEU A 73 -2.54 13.45 -5.97
C LEU A 73 -2.09 14.52 -6.98
N ALA A 74 -2.66 14.55 -8.19
CA ALA A 74 -2.36 15.58 -9.17
C ALA A 74 -2.76 16.98 -8.67
N PHE A 75 -3.95 17.12 -8.08
CA PHE A 75 -4.38 18.39 -7.48
C PHE A 75 -3.53 18.82 -6.28
N ASP A 76 -2.98 17.88 -5.51
CA ASP A 76 -2.06 18.18 -4.39
C ASP A 76 -0.66 18.57 -4.88
N LEU A 77 -0.19 17.95 -5.97
CA LEU A 77 1.08 18.28 -6.64
C LEU A 77 1.03 19.64 -7.35
N ASP A 78 -0.13 20.08 -7.84
CA ASP A 78 -0.30 21.41 -8.45
C ASP A 78 -0.21 22.57 -7.43
N ALA A 79 -0.11 22.28 -6.12
CA ALA A 79 -0.03 23.27 -5.04
C ALA A 79 1.39 23.57 -4.52
N PHE A 80 2.45 23.06 -5.18
CA PHE A 80 3.86 23.29 -4.82
C PHE A 80 4.70 23.92 -5.93
#